data_AF-A0A8T5H0K5-F1
#
_entry.id   AF-A0A8T5H0K5-F1
#
_cell.length_a   1.000
_cell.length_b   1.000
_cell.length_c   1.000
_cell.angle_alpha   90.00
_cell.angle_beta   90.00
_cell.angle_gamma   90.00
#
_symmetry.space_group_name_H-M   'P 1'
#
loop_
_entity.id
_entity.type
_entity.pdbx_description
1 polymer ?
#
loop_
_entity_poly.entity_id
_entity_poly.type
_entity_poly.pdbx_seq_one_letter_code
_entity_poly.pdbx_strand_id
1 'polypeptide(L)'
;LLPISCLVTGLGLTLIPYTEQEYAFIQLGLVSILIAIGNGLFQPSSSTILTTLAKDNGMELGVVMGAQESISAFSRILGPLTGGFVWVLTVEKSAPFDYHTAFHLCGILMVLAAIISLKIVNPQEYSSDEE
;
A
#
# COMPACT_ATOMS: atom_id res chain seq x y z
N LEU A 1 1.92 -11.75 7.37
CA LEU A 1 1.00 -10.64 7.77
C LEU A 1 1.00 -9.51 6.75
N LEU A 2 2.17 -9.07 6.29
CA LEU A 2 2.33 -8.04 5.25
C LEU A 2 1.41 -8.18 4.01
N PRO A 3 1.35 -9.30 3.29
CA PRO A 3 0.48 -9.42 2.12
C PRO A 3 -1.02 -9.31 2.49
N ILE A 4 -1.41 -9.83 3.65
CA ILE A 4 -2.79 -9.73 4.16
C ILE A 4 -3.13 -8.26 4.43
N SER A 5 -2.23 -7.52 5.08
CA SER A 5 -2.44 -6.09 5.33
C SER A 5 -2.58 -5.28 4.04
N CYS A 6 -1.81 -5.61 3.00
CA CYS A 6 -1.94 -4.98 1.69
C CYS A 6 -3.31 -5.25 1.06
N LEU A 7 -3.77 -6.49 1.08
CA LEU A 7 -5.08 -6.87 0.52
C LEU A 7 -6.23 -6.22 1.29
N VAL A 8 -6.16 -6.17 2.62
CA VAL A 8 -7.18 -5.52 3.46
C VAL A 8 -7.27 -4.02 3.17
N THR A 9 -6.13 -3.31 3.13
CA THR A 9 -6.11 -1.89 2.77
C THR A 9 -6.59 -1.66 1.32
N GLY A 10 -6.18 -2.52 0.39
CA GLY A 10 -6.60 -2.46 -1.02
C GLY A 10 -8.10 -2.63 -1.20
N LEU A 11 -8.70 -3.61 -0.51
CA LEU A 11 -10.15 -3.81 -0.49
C LEU A 11 -10.88 -2.57 0.02
N GLY A 12 -10.41 -1.98 1.12
CA GLY A 12 -10.95 -0.73 1.64
C GLY A 12 -10.93 0.41 0.62
N LEU A 13 -9.78 0.65 -0.02
CA LEU A 13 -9.62 1.67 -1.06
C LEU A 13 -10.56 1.45 -2.26
N THR A 14 -10.74 0.21 -2.70
CA THR A 14 -11.63 -0.10 -3.84
C THR A 14 -13.11 0.03 -3.52
N LEU A 15 -13.50 -0.07 -2.24
CA LEU A 15 -14.90 0.03 -1.80
C LEU A 15 -15.37 1.48 -1.65
N ILE A 16 -14.46 2.46 -1.53
CA ILE A 16 -14.79 3.89 -1.41
C ILE A 16 -15.81 4.37 -2.47
N PRO A 17 -15.58 4.17 -3.79
CA PRO A 17 -16.50 4.70 -4.81
C PRO A 17 -17.88 4.05 -4.81
N TYR A 18 -18.03 2.85 -4.24
CA TYR A 18 -19.29 2.11 -4.19
C TYR A 18 -20.19 2.52 -3.02
N THR A 19 -19.79 3.53 -2.25
CA THR A 19 -20.56 4.02 -1.10
C THR A 19 -21.68 4.95 -1.56
N GLU A 20 -22.92 4.59 -1.27
CA GLU A 20 -24.11 5.38 -1.61
C GLU A 20 -24.29 6.56 -0.64
N GLN A 21 -24.76 7.71 -1.17
CA GLN A 21 -24.92 8.95 -0.40
C GLN A 21 -25.90 8.82 0.78
N GLU A 22 -26.90 7.96 0.67
CA GLU A 22 -27.95 7.78 1.69
C GLU A 22 -27.44 7.11 2.97
N TYR A 23 -26.41 6.26 2.87
CA TYR A 23 -25.78 5.56 4.01
C TYR A 23 -24.30 5.91 4.20
N ALA A 24 -23.87 7.05 3.63
CA ALA A 24 -22.46 7.43 3.55
C ALA A 24 -21.73 7.34 4.90
N PHE A 25 -22.36 7.75 6.00
CA PHE A 25 -21.71 7.72 7.32
C PHE A 25 -21.36 6.29 7.79
N ILE A 26 -22.29 5.34 7.62
CA ILE A 26 -22.10 3.95 8.07
C ILE A 26 -21.15 3.22 7.11
N GLN A 27 -21.35 3.36 5.80
CA GLN A 27 -20.53 2.69 4.80
C GLN A 27 -19.09 3.23 4.79
N LEU A 28 -18.89 4.56 4.80
CA LEU A 28 -17.54 5.14 4.92
C LEU A 28 -16.90 4.82 6.26
N GLY A 29 -17.67 4.74 7.36
CA GLY A 29 -17.19 4.30 8.66
C GLY A 29 -16.60 2.89 8.60
N LEU A 30 -17.32 1.96 7.99
CA LEU A 30 -16.87 0.57 7.82
C LEU A 30 -15.62 0.49 6.92
N VAL A 31 -15.62 1.22 5.80
CA VAL A 31 -14.46 1.28 4.90
C VAL A 31 -13.23 1.87 5.60
N SER A 32 -13.43 2.92 6.41
CA SER A 32 -12.35 3.55 7.19
C SER A 32 -11.76 2.62 8.23
N ILE A 33 -12.60 1.81 8.89
CA ILE A 33 -12.15 0.76 9.82
C ILE A 33 -11.29 -0.27 9.08
N LEU A 34 -11.70 -0.69 7.88
CA LEU A 34 -10.95 -1.66 7.08
C LEU A 34 -9.56 -1.12 6.70
N ILE A 35 -9.50 0.14 6.23
CA ILE A 35 -8.24 0.82 5.90
C ILE A 35 -7.36 0.99 7.15
N ALA A 36 -7.96 1.36 8.29
CA ALA A 36 -7.24 1.53 9.56
C ALA A 36 -6.63 0.22 10.05
N ILE A 37 -7.35 -0.90 9.96
CA ILE A 37 -6.84 -2.24 10.29
C ILE A 37 -5.65 -2.59 9.39
N GLY A 38 -5.81 -2.43 8.08
CA GLY A 38 -4.75 -2.75 7.14
C GLY A 38 -3.48 -1.92 7.39
N ASN A 39 -3.60 -0.62 7.61
CA ASN A 39 -2.46 0.25 7.94
C ASN A 39 -1.82 -0.10 9.29
N GLY A 40 -2.65 -0.42 10.30
CA GLY A 40 -2.19 -0.83 11.63
C GLY A 40 -1.40 -2.13 11.63
N LEU A 41 -1.66 -3.02 10.66
CA LEU A 41 -0.87 -4.24 10.46
C LEU A 41 0.38 -4.00 9.59
N PHE A 42 0.28 -3.16 8.57
CA PHE A 42 1.34 -2.95 7.58
C PHE A 42 2.57 -2.22 8.15
N GLN A 43 2.36 -1.13 8.91
CA GLN A 43 3.47 -0.35 9.50
C GLN A 43 4.39 -1.17 10.41
N PRO A 44 3.89 -1.85 11.46
CA PRO A 44 4.75 -2.60 12.37
C PRO A 44 5.38 -3.83 11.69
N SER A 45 4.66 -4.49 10.77
CA SER A 45 5.20 -5.63 10.02
C SER A 45 6.38 -5.22 9.15
N SER A 46 6.26 -4.09 8.44
CA SER A 46 7.31 -3.60 7.54
C SER A 46 8.56 -3.14 8.30
N SER A 47 8.37 -2.39 9.39
CA SER A 47 9.48 -1.96 10.24
C SER A 47 10.22 -3.15 10.88
N THR A 48 9.49 -4.19 11.30
CA THR A 48 10.10 -5.39 11.89
C THR A 48 10.96 -6.14 10.87
N ILE A 49 10.45 -6.42 9.66
CA ILE A 49 11.24 -7.11 8.63
C ILE A 49 12.51 -6.34 8.30
N LEU A 50 12.39 -5.02 8.18
CA LEU A 50 13.50 -4.19 7.76
C LEU A 50 14.55 -4.04 8.87
N THR A 51 14.14 -4.01 10.14
CA THR A 51 15.06 -4.02 11.29
C THR A 51 15.77 -5.37 11.45
N THR A 52 15.07 -6.49 11.26
CA THR A 52 15.67 -7.84 11.25
C THR A 52 16.68 -7.97 10.11
N LEU A 53 16.31 -7.60 8.89
CA LEU A 53 17.20 -7.68 7.73
C LEU A 53 18.44 -6.78 7.90
N ALA A 54 18.28 -5.57 8.46
CA ALA A 54 19.40 -4.70 8.77
C ALA A 54 20.38 -5.36 9.74
N LYS A 55 19.85 -5.99 10.79
CA LYS A 55 20.66 -6.71 11.79
C LYS A 55 21.39 -7.91 11.17
N ASP A 56 20.70 -8.71 10.36
CA ASP A 56 21.25 -9.92 9.76
C ASP A 56 22.37 -9.61 8.75
N ASN A 57 22.27 -8.47 8.05
CA ASN A 57 23.29 -8.01 7.10
C ASN A 57 24.35 -7.06 7.72
N GLY A 58 24.35 -6.88 9.05
CA GLY A 58 25.29 -5.97 9.73
C GLY A 58 25.18 -4.49 9.32
N MET A 59 24.04 -4.07 8.76
CA MET A 59 23.80 -2.69 8.31
C MET A 59 23.40 -1.78 9.47
N GLU A 60 23.78 -0.49 9.38
CA GLU A 60 23.32 0.52 10.33
C GLU A 60 21.81 0.76 10.19
N LEU A 61 21.07 0.48 11.27
CA LEU A 61 19.62 0.61 11.28
C LEU A 61 19.13 2.02 10.88
N GLY A 62 19.90 3.06 11.25
CA GLY A 62 19.58 4.45 10.90
C GLY A 62 19.58 4.71 9.40
N VAL A 63 20.49 4.08 8.65
CA VAL A 63 20.57 4.23 7.18
C VAL A 63 19.37 3.55 6.52
N VAL A 64 19.05 2.32 6.96
CA VAL A 64 17.97 1.53 6.39
C VAL A 64 16.59 2.16 6.69
N MET A 65 16.36 2.58 7.93
CA MET A 65 15.12 3.28 8.33
C MET A 65 15.02 4.67 7.65
N GLY A 66 16.15 5.38 7.51
CA GLY A 66 16.19 6.66 6.81
C GLY A 66 15.82 6.54 5.33
N ALA A 67 16.30 5.49 4.65
CA ALA A 67 15.90 5.19 3.27
C ALA A 67 14.40 4.87 3.17
N GLN A 68 13.86 4.07 4.10
CA GLN A 68 12.44 3.73 4.13
C GLN A 68 11.55 4.96 4.33
N GLU A 69 11.91 5.88 5.23
CA GLU A 69 11.15 7.11 5.45
C GLU A 69 11.26 8.06 4.25
N SER A 70 12.40 8.11 3.56
CA SER A 70 12.56 8.90 2.33
C SER A 70 11.65 8.39 1.20
N ILE A 71 11.58 7.07 1.01
CA ILE A 71 10.66 6.44 0.03
C ILE A 71 9.20 6.71 0.41
N SER A 72 8.87 6.64 1.71
CA SER A 72 7.53 6.95 2.23
C SER A 72 7.15 8.41 1.95
N ALA A 73 8.05 9.36 2.21
CA ALA A 73 7.84 10.78 1.93
C ALA A 73 7.65 11.05 0.42
N PHE A 74 8.47 10.42 -0.43
CA PHE A 74 8.31 10.50 -1.88
C PHE A 74 6.95 9.96 -2.33
N SER A 75 6.53 8.81 -1.78
CA SER A 75 5.25 8.18 -2.09
C SER A 75 4.05 9.07 -1.71
N ARG A 76 4.15 9.83 -0.61
CA ARG A 76 3.11 10.79 -0.19
C ARG A 76 2.94 11.97 -1.17
N ILE A 77 3.96 12.28 -1.97
CA ILE A 77 3.88 13.29 -3.04
C ILE A 77 3.32 12.65 -4.31
N LEU A 78 3.85 11.48 -4.67
CA LEU A 78 3.48 10.74 -5.89
C LEU A 78 2.02 10.27 -5.87
N GLY A 79 1.49 9.86 -4.72
CA GLY A 79 0.10 9.39 -4.59
C GLY A 79 -0.93 10.43 -5.05
N PRO A 80 -1.00 11.62 -4.42
CA PRO A 80 -1.93 12.68 -4.85
C PRO A 80 -1.66 13.19 -6.26
N LEU A 81 -0.40 13.27 -6.68
CA LEU A 81 -0.05 13.74 -8.03
C LEU A 81 -0.57 12.78 -9.12
N THR A 82 -0.32 11.49 -8.95
CA THR A 82 -0.81 10.45 -9.89
C THR A 82 -2.32 10.26 -9.80
N GLY A 83 -2.88 10.25 -8.59
CA GLY A 83 -4.33 10.14 -8.36
C GLY A 83 -5.10 11.31 -8.95
N GLY A 84 -4.63 12.55 -8.75
CA GLY A 84 -5.21 13.76 -9.33
C GLY A 84 -5.11 13.79 -10.85
N PHE A 85 -4.00 13.34 -11.42
CA PHE A 85 -3.83 13.24 -12.87
C PHE A 85 -4.80 12.21 -13.48
N VAL A 86 -4.89 11.01 -12.91
CA VAL A 86 -5.84 9.96 -13.34
C VAL A 86 -7.27 10.44 -13.19
N TRP A 87 -7.59 11.14 -12.11
CA TRP A 87 -8.88 11.73 -11.85
C TRP A 87 -9.31 12.71 -12.94
N VAL A 88 -8.45 13.68 -13.32
CA VAL A 88 -8.75 14.66 -14.38
C VAL A 88 -9.00 13.98 -15.72
N LEU A 89 -8.14 13.02 -16.10
CA LEU A 89 -8.31 12.25 -17.34
C LEU A 89 -9.63 11.47 -17.39
N THR A 90 -10.11 11.01 -16.22
CA THR A 90 -11.33 10.22 -16.08
C THR A 90 -12.58 11.13 -16.13
N VAL A 91 -12.55 12.27 -15.43
CA VAL A 91 -13.68 13.21 -15.38
C VAL A 91 -13.95 13.88 -16.73
N GLU A 92 -12.91 14.12 -17.53
CA GLU A 92 -13.04 14.74 -18.86
C GLU A 92 -13.58 13.79 -19.96
N LYS A 93 -13.91 12.53 -19.64
CA LYS A 93 -14.53 11.53 -20.56
C LYS A 93 -13.71 11.22 -21.82
N SER A 94 -12.41 11.48 -21.82
CA SER A 94 -11.52 11.21 -22.97
C SER A 94 -11.09 9.74 -23.08
N ALA A 95 -11.42 8.89 -22.10
CA ALA A 95 -11.07 7.47 -22.05
C ALA A 95 -12.31 6.63 -21.65
N PRO A 96 -12.38 5.32 -21.96
CA PRO A 96 -13.55 4.46 -21.66
C PRO A 96 -13.73 4.13 -20.16
N PHE A 97 -13.14 4.93 -19.27
CA PHE A 97 -12.94 4.65 -17.86
C PHE A 97 -13.76 5.62 -17.01
N ASP A 98 -14.55 5.09 -16.07
CA ASP A 98 -15.50 5.82 -15.21
C ASP A 98 -14.80 6.34 -13.92
N TYR A 99 -15.45 7.19 -13.12
CA TYR A 99 -14.96 7.74 -11.84
C TYR A 99 -14.24 6.69 -10.96
N HIS A 100 -14.73 5.44 -10.97
CA HIS A 100 -14.21 4.34 -10.16
C HIS A 100 -12.75 3.99 -10.46
N THR A 101 -12.22 4.36 -11.64
CA THR A 101 -10.93 3.90 -12.14
C THR A 101 -9.75 4.35 -11.28
N ALA A 102 -9.81 5.55 -10.70
CA ALA A 102 -8.77 6.04 -9.79
C ALA A 102 -8.67 5.16 -8.52
N PHE A 103 -9.80 4.69 -8.01
CA PHE A 103 -9.85 3.82 -6.82
C PHE A 103 -9.48 2.37 -7.15
N HIS A 104 -9.89 1.88 -8.32
CA HIS A 104 -9.43 0.57 -8.82
C HIS A 104 -7.92 0.54 -9.05
N LEU A 105 -7.34 1.64 -9.55
CA LEU A 105 -5.88 1.76 -9.70
C LEU A 105 -5.17 1.61 -8.34
N CYS A 106 -5.64 2.30 -7.30
CA CYS A 106 -5.12 2.11 -5.94
C CYS A 106 -5.25 0.66 -5.47
N GLY A 107 -6.39 0.01 -5.72
CA GLY A 107 -6.59 -1.41 -5.43
C GLY A 107 -5.59 -2.33 -6.15
N ILE A 108 -5.36 -2.11 -7.45
CA ILE A 108 -4.41 -2.87 -8.26
C ILE A 108 -2.99 -2.70 -7.72
N LEU A 109 -2.58 -1.46 -7.40
CA LEU A 109 -1.27 -1.18 -6.79
C LEU A 109 -1.10 -1.93 -5.46
N MET A 110 -2.15 -2.00 -4.64
CA MET A 110 -2.13 -2.75 -3.39
C MET A 110 -2.04 -4.28 -3.60
N VAL A 111 -2.69 -4.81 -4.64
CA VAL A 111 -2.54 -6.23 -5.04
C VAL A 111 -1.12 -6.53 -5.52
N LEU A 112 -0.53 -5.65 -6.34
CA LEU A 112 0.86 -5.78 -6.77
C LEU A 112 1.82 -5.74 -5.56
N ALA A 113 1.58 -4.83 -4.61
CA ALA A 113 2.34 -4.77 -3.37
C ALA A 113 2.21 -6.06 -2.54
N ALA A 114 1.02 -6.66 -2.50
CA ALA A 114 0.82 -7.96 -1.84
C ALA A 114 1.61 -9.09 -2.52
N ILE A 115 1.63 -9.13 -3.87
CA ILE A 115 2.39 -10.11 -4.64
C ILE A 115 3.89 -9.97 -4.40
N ILE A 116 4.42 -8.73 -4.41
CA ILE A 116 5.83 -8.46 -4.12
C ILE A 116 6.16 -8.86 -2.68
N SER A 117 5.28 -8.55 -1.73
CA SER A 117 5.46 -8.89 -0.32
C SER A 117 5.53 -10.40 -0.08
N LEU A 118 4.85 -11.21 -0.89
CA LEU A 118 4.96 -12.67 -0.82
C LEU A 118 6.37 -13.16 -1.14
N LYS A 119 7.09 -12.50 -2.05
CA LYS A 119 8.48 -12.85 -2.37
C LYS A 119 9.45 -12.52 -1.23
N ILE A 120 9.22 -11.41 -0.53
CA ILE A 120 10.09 -10.93 0.56
C ILE A 120 9.99 -11.84 1.80
N VAL A 121 8.86 -12.51 2.00
CA VAL A 121 8.62 -13.42 3.14
C VAL A 121 9.38 -14.76 3.03
N ASN A 122 10.16 -14.99 1.97
CA ASN A 122 11.12 -16.11 1.88
C ASN A 122 12.57 -15.64 2.13
N PRO A 123 12.99 -15.38 3.38
CA PRO A 123 14.35 -14.96 3.71
C PRO A 123 15.39 -16.10 3.78
N GLN A 124 15.06 -17.34 3.40
CA GLN A 124 16.00 -18.47 3.50
C GLN A 124 17.00 -18.58 2.33
N GLU A 125 16.89 -17.72 1.30
CA GLU A 125 17.73 -17.81 0.09
C GLU A 125 18.97 -16.88 0.12
N TYR A 126 19.02 -15.87 1.00
CA TYR A 126 20.12 -14.89 0.97
C TYR A 126 21.35 -15.31 1.80
N SER A 127 21.22 -16.35 2.64
CA SER A 127 22.32 -16.83 3.49
C SER A 127 23.22 -17.86 2.82
N SER A 128 22.96 -18.26 1.56
CA SER A 128 23.71 -19.32 0.87
C SER A 128 24.67 -18.83 -0.22
N ASP A 129 24.68 -17.52 -0.54
CA ASP A 129 25.50 -16.99 -1.63
C ASP A 129 26.81 -16.31 -1.16
N GLU A 130 27.09 -16.29 0.15
CA GLU A 130 28.32 -15.69 0.73
C GLU A 130 29.15 -16.65 1.62
N GLU A 131 29.01 -17.98 1.50
CA GLU A 131 29.97 -18.95 2.07
C GLU A 131 31.03 -19.43 1.08
#